data_AF-A0A329RPY6-F1
#
_entry.id   AF-A0A329RPY6-F1
#
_cell.length_a   1.000
_cell.length_b   1.000
_cell.length_c   1.000
_cell.angle_alpha   90.00
_cell.angle_beta   90.00
_cell.angle_gamma   90.00
#
_symmetry.space_group_name_H-M   'P 1'
#
loop_
_entity.id
_entity.type
_entity.pdbx_description
1 polymer ?
#
loop_
_entity_poly.entity_id
_entity_poly.type
_entity_poly.pdbx_seq_one_letter_code
_entity_poly.pdbx_strand_id
1 'polypeptide(L)'
;MKGRRHDITMLRESKLADSVVKHRDIFDGYVLYEDPAYGIQPVLVSGFKGARVSMKEKKFNKMMSSVWEAVEWQFGHLKTQFALIDYKKSLKIRLSPVGKYVLVSMLLLNCHCCHYGGN
;
A
#
# COMPACT_ATOMS: atom_id res chain seq x y z
N MET A 1 -3.44 12.87 -15.71
CA MET A 1 -4.34 11.77 -16.11
C MET A 1 -3.63 10.46 -16.57
N LYS A 2 -2.35 10.22 -16.24
CA LYS A 2 -1.63 8.97 -16.63
C LYS A 2 -1.43 7.93 -15.51
N GLY A 3 -1.49 8.34 -14.23
CA GLY A 3 -1.24 7.45 -13.07
C GLY A 3 -2.30 6.37 -12.85
N ARG A 4 -3.59 6.75 -12.83
CA ARG A 4 -4.70 5.82 -12.56
C ARG A 4 -4.77 4.59 -13.48
N ARG A 5 -4.38 4.73 -14.76
CA ARG A 5 -4.30 3.59 -15.69
C ARG A 5 -3.15 2.66 -15.36
N HIS A 6 -2.04 3.19 -14.83
CA HIS A 6 -0.87 2.41 -14.44
C HIS A 6 -1.18 1.54 -13.23
N ASP A 7 -1.80 2.10 -12.21
CA ASP A 7 -2.11 1.42 -10.95
C ASP A 7 -3.11 0.27 -11.16
N ILE A 8 -4.21 0.52 -11.88
CA ILE A 8 -5.18 -0.52 -12.26
C ILE A 8 -4.52 -1.63 -13.09
N THR A 9 -3.60 -1.27 -13.99
CA THR A 9 -2.87 -2.25 -14.79
C THR A 9 -1.97 -3.10 -13.90
N MET A 10 -1.23 -2.50 -12.97
CA MET A 10 -0.38 -3.24 -12.03
C MET A 10 -1.19 -4.20 -11.15
N LEU A 11 -2.35 -3.77 -10.66
CA LEU A 11 -3.25 -4.62 -9.87
C LEU A 11 -3.75 -5.84 -10.68
N ARG A 12 -4.10 -5.63 -11.95
CA ARG A 12 -4.53 -6.70 -12.84
C ARG A 12 -3.38 -7.67 -13.15
N GLU A 13 -2.20 -7.15 -13.41
CA GLU A 13 -1.01 -7.95 -13.76
C GLU A 13 -0.44 -8.73 -12.57
N SER A 14 -0.57 -8.21 -11.35
CA SER A 14 -0.12 -8.88 -10.14
C SER A 14 -0.98 -10.08 -9.76
N LYS A 15 -2.22 -10.16 -10.27
CA LYS A 15 -3.23 -11.17 -9.88
C LYS A 15 -3.49 -11.19 -8.37
N LEU A 16 -3.28 -10.05 -7.69
CA LEU A 16 -3.41 -9.95 -6.25
C LEU A 16 -4.84 -10.23 -5.80
N ALA A 17 -5.83 -9.65 -6.49
CA ALA A 17 -7.24 -9.88 -6.20
C ALA A 17 -7.61 -11.37 -6.31
N ASP A 18 -7.17 -12.06 -7.38
CA ASP A 18 -7.39 -13.48 -7.57
C ASP A 18 -6.72 -14.31 -6.46
N SER A 19 -5.53 -13.91 -6.03
CA SER A 19 -4.80 -14.57 -4.95
C SER A 19 -5.52 -14.45 -3.61
N VAL A 20 -6.05 -13.27 -3.28
CA VAL A 20 -6.84 -13.05 -2.05
C VAL A 20 -8.12 -13.88 -2.06
N VAL A 21 -8.82 -13.95 -3.20
CA VAL A 21 -10.02 -14.79 -3.34
C VAL A 21 -9.67 -16.28 -3.19
N LYS A 22 -8.55 -16.72 -3.78
CA LYS A 22 -8.11 -18.12 -3.72
C LYS A 22 -7.74 -18.57 -2.31
N HIS A 23 -7.17 -17.69 -1.48
CA HIS A 23 -6.74 -17.97 -0.10
C HIS A 23 -7.67 -17.34 0.92
N ARG A 24 -8.98 -17.40 0.66
CA ARG A 24 -10.01 -16.77 1.51
C ARG A 24 -9.97 -17.24 2.96
N ASP A 25 -9.52 -18.45 3.21
CA ASP A 25 -9.32 -19.03 4.54
C ASP A 25 -8.31 -18.24 5.39
N ILE A 26 -7.27 -17.68 4.76
CA ILE A 26 -6.26 -16.84 5.43
C ILE A 26 -6.78 -15.42 5.67
N PHE A 27 -7.61 -14.92 4.76
CA PHE A 27 -8.13 -13.54 4.78
C PHE A 27 -9.55 -13.45 5.35
N ASP A 28 -10.06 -14.50 5.98
CA ASP A 28 -11.40 -14.49 6.54
C ASP A 28 -11.51 -13.42 7.64
N GLY A 29 -12.56 -12.60 7.57
CA GLY A 29 -12.72 -11.43 8.44
C GLY A 29 -11.84 -10.21 8.09
N TYR A 30 -10.98 -10.28 7.07
CA TYR A 30 -10.14 -9.17 6.62
C TYR A 30 -10.60 -8.62 5.26
N VAL A 31 -10.29 -7.34 5.03
CA VAL A 31 -10.50 -6.66 3.74
C VAL A 31 -9.23 -5.95 3.33
N LEU A 32 -8.94 -5.93 2.03
CA LEU A 32 -7.82 -5.17 1.50
C LEU A 32 -8.28 -3.72 1.29
N TYR A 33 -7.65 -2.78 2.01
CA TYR A 33 -7.96 -1.36 1.89
C TYR A 33 -7.02 -0.67 0.91
N GLU A 34 -7.58 -0.06 -0.13
CA GLU A 34 -6.83 0.50 -1.25
C GLU A 34 -7.21 1.95 -1.56
N ASP A 35 -6.35 2.61 -2.34
CA ASP A 35 -6.67 3.94 -2.86
C ASP A 35 -7.89 3.87 -3.81
N PRO A 36 -8.84 4.81 -3.72
CA PRO A 36 -9.99 4.86 -4.61
C PRO A 36 -9.67 4.95 -6.12
N ALA A 37 -8.41 5.26 -6.50
CA ALA A 37 -7.92 5.21 -7.87
C ALA A 37 -8.04 3.81 -8.49
N TYR A 38 -7.92 2.74 -7.69
CA TYR A 38 -8.02 1.34 -8.15
C TYR A 38 -9.44 0.91 -8.55
N GLY A 39 -10.45 1.74 -8.23
CA GLY A 39 -11.86 1.46 -8.55
C GLY A 39 -12.50 0.47 -7.59
N ILE A 40 -13.78 0.16 -7.82
CA ILE A 40 -14.55 -0.76 -6.97
C ILE A 40 -14.30 -2.20 -7.43
N GLN A 41 -13.80 -3.05 -6.54
CA GLN A 41 -13.65 -4.49 -6.76
C GLN A 41 -14.17 -5.28 -5.55
N PRO A 42 -14.63 -6.54 -5.70
CA PRO A 42 -15.29 -7.29 -4.61
C PRO A 42 -14.42 -7.54 -3.37
N VAL A 43 -13.10 -7.53 -3.55
CA VAL A 43 -12.09 -7.79 -2.50
C VAL A 43 -11.39 -6.52 -1.99
N LEU A 44 -11.70 -5.36 -2.58
CA LEU A 44 -11.06 -4.10 -2.27
C LEU A 44 -12.06 -3.12 -1.66
N VAL A 45 -11.72 -2.60 -0.48
CA VAL A 45 -12.43 -1.50 0.16
C VAL A 45 -11.63 -0.22 -0.08
N SER A 46 -12.32 0.87 -0.37
CA SER A 46 -11.69 2.19 -0.51
C SER A 46 -12.47 3.20 0.31
N GLY A 47 -11.86 4.35 0.63
CA GLY A 47 -12.51 5.40 1.40
C GLY A 47 -13.82 5.89 0.75
N PHE A 48 -14.85 6.11 1.57
CA PHE A 48 -16.16 6.58 1.11
C PHE A 48 -16.05 7.99 0.53
N LYS A 49 -16.55 8.19 -0.70
CA LYS A 49 -16.52 9.49 -1.41
C LYS A 49 -17.92 9.84 -1.93
N GLY A 50 -18.33 11.10 -1.81
CA GLY A 50 -19.60 11.60 -2.32
C GLY A 50 -20.10 12.86 -1.62
N ALA A 51 -21.16 13.47 -2.14
CA ALA A 51 -21.75 14.69 -1.57
C ALA A 51 -22.44 14.46 -0.21
N ARG A 52 -22.88 13.23 0.07
CA ARG A 52 -23.50 12.83 1.34
C ARG A 52 -22.78 11.62 1.91
N VAL A 53 -21.75 11.88 2.71
CA VAL A 53 -21.05 10.85 3.51
C VAL A 53 -21.60 10.92 4.94
N SER A 54 -22.12 9.80 5.43
CA SER A 54 -22.66 9.67 6.78
C SER A 54 -21.59 9.88 7.85
N MET A 55 -22.01 10.13 9.10
CA MET A 55 -21.08 10.31 10.21
C MET A 55 -20.22 9.06 10.48
N LYS A 56 -20.80 7.87 10.28
CA LYS A 56 -20.08 6.58 10.43
C LYS A 56 -19.00 6.42 9.37
N GLU A 57 -19.31 6.73 8.12
CA GLU A 57 -18.35 6.67 7.00
C GLU A 57 -17.25 7.73 7.15
N LYS A 58 -17.56 8.94 7.65
CA LYS A 58 -16.54 9.95 7.99
C LYS A 58 -15.59 9.45 9.08
N LYS A 59 -16.12 8.82 10.13
CA LYS A 59 -15.29 8.23 11.20
C LYS A 59 -14.40 7.13 10.64
N PHE A 60 -14.95 6.26 9.78
CA PHE A 60 -14.19 5.24 9.08
C PHE A 60 -13.05 5.84 8.25
N ASN A 61 -13.35 6.79 7.36
CA ASN A 61 -12.34 7.45 6.54
C ASN A 61 -11.25 8.09 7.39
N LYS A 62 -11.60 8.75 8.50
CA LYS A 62 -10.62 9.36 9.41
C LYS A 62 -9.67 8.32 10.02
N MET A 63 -10.19 7.17 10.46
CA MET A 63 -9.36 6.08 10.96
C MET A 63 -8.42 5.56 9.86
N MET A 64 -8.96 5.32 8.66
CA MET A 64 -8.14 4.83 7.54
C MET A 64 -7.10 5.84 7.05
N SER A 65 -7.39 7.14 7.10
CA SER A 65 -6.42 8.19 6.80
C SER A 65 -5.23 8.16 7.76
N SER A 66 -5.45 7.96 9.06
CA SER A 66 -4.34 7.87 10.02
C SER A 66 -3.42 6.67 9.76
N VAL A 67 -3.99 5.54 9.34
CA VAL A 67 -3.21 4.34 8.95
C VAL A 67 -2.40 4.63 7.69
N TRP A 68 -3.01 5.28 6.69
CA TRP A 68 -2.32 5.67 5.46
C TRP A 68 -1.19 6.64 5.69
N GLU A 69 -1.41 7.67 6.51
CA GLU A 69 -0.36 8.62 6.90
C GLU A 69 0.83 7.88 7.51
N ALA A 70 0.61 6.97 8.47
CA ALA A 70 1.68 6.19 9.07
C ALA A 70 2.47 5.35 8.03
N VAL A 71 1.78 4.76 7.05
CA VAL A 71 2.41 4.03 5.94
C VAL A 71 3.27 4.96 5.08
N GLU A 72 2.75 6.13 4.69
CA GLU A 72 3.50 7.12 3.91
C GLU A 72 4.74 7.62 4.64
N TRP A 73 4.62 7.89 5.95
CA TRP A 73 5.75 8.25 6.80
C TRP A 73 6.83 7.17 6.81
N GLN A 74 6.44 5.89 6.91
CA GLN A 74 7.39 4.77 6.87
C GLN A 74 8.10 4.67 5.52
N PHE A 75 7.40 4.89 4.40
CA PHE A 75 8.04 4.98 3.08
C PHE A 75 8.98 6.19 2.94
N GLY A 76 8.65 7.30 3.58
CA GLY A 76 9.55 8.45 3.72
C GLY A 76 10.84 8.04 4.42
N HIS A 77 10.73 7.40 5.58
CA HIS A 77 11.87 6.93 6.36
C HIS A 77 12.72 5.89 5.60
N LEU A 78 12.07 4.98 4.87
CA LEU A 78 12.73 4.01 4.00
C LEU A 78 13.65 4.67 2.96
N LYS A 79 13.18 5.74 2.31
CA LYS A 79 13.97 6.48 1.31
C LYS A 79 15.13 7.23 1.97
N THR A 80 14.94 7.74 3.18
CA THR A 80 16.02 8.41 3.94
C THR A 80 17.11 7.42 4.36
N GLN A 81 16.74 6.22 4.80
CA GLN A 81 17.71 5.22 5.27
C GLN A 81 18.41 4.49 4.13
N PHE A 82 17.72 4.23 3.01
CA PHE A 82 18.24 3.42 1.91
C PHE A 82 18.32 4.23 0.61
N ALA A 83 19.50 4.78 0.31
CA ALA A 83 19.75 5.55 -0.92
C ALA A 83 19.42 4.77 -2.21
N LEU A 84 19.52 3.44 -2.19
CA LEU A 84 19.10 2.58 -3.30
C LEU A 84 17.60 2.75 -3.64
N ILE A 85 16.76 2.95 -2.63
CA ILE A 85 15.32 3.12 -2.77
C ILE A 85 14.96 4.51 -3.29
N ASP A 86 15.76 5.53 -2.95
CA ASP A 86 15.55 6.90 -3.45
C ASP A 86 16.09 7.10 -4.88
N TYR A 87 17.07 6.30 -5.31
CA TYR A 87 17.69 6.42 -6.62
C TYR A 87 16.81 5.88 -7.77
N LYS A 88 15.84 6.68 -8.20
CA LYS A 88 14.85 6.33 -9.25
C LYS A 88 15.43 5.78 -10.56
N LYS A 89 16.66 6.16 -10.94
CA LYS A 89 17.27 5.73 -12.20
C LYS A 89 17.65 4.23 -12.19
N SER A 90 17.93 3.65 -11.03
CA SER A 90 18.18 2.19 -10.90
C SER A 90 16.90 1.38 -10.73
N LEU A 91 15.81 2.02 -10.27
CA LEU A 91 14.53 1.36 -9.98
C LEU A 91 13.61 1.37 -11.18
N LYS A 92 13.85 0.44 -12.10
CA LYS A 92 13.00 0.21 -13.27
C LYS A 92 12.15 -1.04 -13.06
N ILE A 93 10.84 -0.86 -12.98
CA ILE A 93 9.86 -1.96 -12.87
C ILE A 93 10.08 -2.92 -14.05
N ARG A 94 10.13 -4.24 -13.78
CA ARG A 94 10.49 -5.35 -14.69
C ARG A 94 11.95 -5.45 -15.15
N LEU A 95 12.78 -4.43 -14.94
CA LEU A 95 14.21 -4.45 -15.32
C LEU A 95 15.14 -4.55 -14.09
N SER A 96 14.59 -4.32 -12.92
CA SER A 96 15.28 -4.44 -11.63
C SER A 96 14.32 -5.07 -10.62
N PRO A 97 14.82 -5.82 -9.63
CA PRO A 97 13.98 -6.48 -8.63
C PRO A 97 13.49 -5.49 -7.56
N VAL A 98 12.82 -4.41 -7.98
CA VAL A 98 12.34 -3.30 -7.13
C VAL A 98 11.56 -3.82 -5.93
N GLY A 99 10.64 -4.77 -6.14
CA GLY A 99 9.84 -5.34 -5.04
C GLY A 99 10.70 -6.02 -3.97
N LYS A 100 11.78 -6.73 -4.35
CA LYS A 100 12.69 -7.35 -3.39
C LYS A 100 13.47 -6.31 -2.61
N TYR A 101 13.95 -5.26 -3.29
CA TYR A 101 14.66 -4.16 -2.61
C TYR A 101 13.77 -3.50 -1.56
N VAL A 102 12.53 -3.16 -1.91
CA VAL A 102 11.58 -2.56 -0.98
C VAL A 102 11.30 -3.50 0.20
N LEU A 103 11.03 -4.79 -0.05
CA LEU A 103 10.73 -5.76 1.02
C LEU A 103 11.91 -5.92 2.00
N VAL A 104 13.12 -6.11 1.49
CA VAL A 104 14.31 -6.28 2.33
C VAL A 104 14.62 -5.00 3.10
N SER A 105 14.58 -3.84 2.44
CA SER A 105 14.78 -2.55 3.11
C SER A 105 13.74 -2.30 4.20
N MET A 106 12.47 -2.66 3.97
CA MET A 106 11.41 -2.49 4.97
C MET A 106 11.62 -3.39 6.19
N LEU A 107 12.03 -4.65 5.97
CA LEU A 107 12.38 -5.57 7.06
C LEU A 107 13.54 -5.01 7.89
N LEU A 108 14.61 -4.57 7.24
CA LEU A 108 15.77 -3.98 7.91
C LEU A 108 15.42 -2.69 8.64
N LEU A 109 14.56 -1.85 8.06
CA LEU A 109 14.04 -0.64 8.69
C LEU A 109 13.28 -0.97 9.98
N ASN A 110 12.40 -1.97 9.94
CA ASN A 110 11.67 -2.40 11.12
C ASN A 110 12.64 -2.95 12.20
N CYS A 111 13.65 -3.73 11.82
CA CYS A 111 14.69 -4.19 12.76
C CYS A 111 15.45 -3.01 13.38
N HIS A 112 15.81 -2.01 12.58
CA HIS A 112 16.48 -0.79 13.05
C HIS A 112 15.58 -0.02 14.04
N CYS A 113 14.31 0.23 13.69
CA CYS A 113 13.34 0.88 14.57
C CYS A 113 13.16 0.12 15.90
N CYS A 114 13.04 -1.21 15.86
CA CYS A 114 12.93 -2.04 17.06
C CYS A 114 14.18 -1.98 17.94
N HIS A 115 15.37 -1.98 17.34
CA HIS A 115 16.64 -1.92 18.08
C HIS A 115 16.81 -0.58 18.81
N TYR A 116 16.41 0.53 18.18
CA TYR A 116 16.53 1.87 18.74
C TYR A 116 15.28 2.38 19.48
N GLY A 117 14.23 1.55 19.63
CA GLY A 117 13.02 1.89 20.38
C GLY A 117 12.16 2.99 19.73
N GLY A 118 12.08 3.03 18.39
CA GLY A 118 11.42 4.09 17.63
C GLY A 118 9.91 3.93 17.38
N ASN A 119 9.25 2.98 18.05
CA ASN A 119 7.80 2.72 17.92
C ASN A 119 7.05 3.05 19.20
#